data_AF-A0A9D9LFH4-F1
#
_entry.id   AF-A0A9D9LFH4-F1
#
_cell.length_a   1.000
_cell.length_b   1.000
_cell.length_c   1.000
_cell.angle_alpha   90.00
_cell.angle_beta   90.00
_cell.angle_gamma   90.00
#
_symmetry.space_group_name_H-M   'P 1'
#
loop_
_entity.id
_entity.type
_entity.pdbx_description
1 polymer ?
#
loop_
_entity_poly.entity_id
_entity_poly.type
_entity_poly.pdbx_seq_one_letter_code
_entity_poly.pdbx_strand_id
1 'polypeptide(L)'
;MARITQVQIEAIVAASRPERLADPGKRPITGDHAVHAVQLAAWGQTTLAADHLLFPELNGALPGVVAGLIRQLNIRFVGAGVQAEDDDAAVAAKVRCRQFAYETLLEMAINFCGLESRWLDAGERCLAVGSIRGALAEWEAREASEGKGSVAVAVVRRFLDRMKLVQKGASMAAKTALRIEQALDFGKPVMLALIEKAQQEIEANVYTRMVRDGLCRFGNDYALGLRWLRHLGFEQVSTNPVLAALAYSDDPSLAQTFRAEVHLHPKFSAWKAAPEKCGDEIALYATLLALWDNLHVYRPIFFNLAATSGGGVVSFQLNPNIAHLVQESVRDVFAAFAAATEDLQTYDDYLLAGYPATRERARPNMVIKVAASSPAAREIARTINAFGFGSNITVIYTVGQEVTMVLEELAGMAAAVKKGIVPTQLYMTNMGGRFESHLREAKLESLFGELKELKGEAYALEKVHQLAAANGTKAKVDETKEFEAKVVAATRFASQRTLDANVAAALADVASAAALKDWEDVIGKSGTLVARRAWGIFWSEANRGKWVEYLCRKHQITKEQA
;
A
#
# COMPACT_ATOMS: atom_id res chain seq x y z
N MET A 1 -14.80 -16.99 42.82
CA MET A 1 -13.63 -16.32 42.22
C MET A 1 -13.96 -16.01 40.77
N ALA A 2 -13.67 -14.79 40.31
CA ALA A 2 -14.20 -14.27 39.06
C ALA A 2 -13.51 -14.94 37.86
N ARG A 3 -14.28 -15.66 37.04
CA ARG A 3 -13.85 -16.08 35.69
C ARG A 3 -13.39 -14.83 34.92
N ILE A 4 -12.32 -14.93 34.14
CA ILE A 4 -11.85 -13.84 33.28
C ILE A 4 -13.02 -13.29 32.45
N THR A 5 -13.18 -11.97 32.47
CA THR A 5 -14.26 -11.28 31.75
C THR A 5 -13.87 -11.05 30.29
N GLN A 6 -14.89 -10.87 29.43
CA GLN A 6 -14.65 -10.52 28.03
C GLN A 6 -13.80 -9.25 27.87
N VAL A 7 -14.02 -8.24 28.73
CA VAL A 7 -13.27 -6.97 28.72
C VAL A 7 -11.79 -7.20 29.02
N GLN A 8 -11.45 -8.11 29.94
CA GLN A 8 -10.06 -8.46 30.23
C GLN A 8 -9.39 -9.20 29.06
N ILE A 9 -10.11 -10.11 28.41
CA ILE A 9 -9.62 -10.80 27.21
C ILE A 9 -9.32 -9.79 26.10
N GLU A 10 -10.25 -8.87 25.84
CA GLU A 10 -10.09 -7.81 24.84
C GLU A 10 -8.88 -6.91 25.13
N ALA A 11 -8.68 -6.54 26.40
CA ALA A 11 -7.51 -5.76 26.81
C ALA A 11 -6.19 -6.52 26.55
N ILE A 12 -6.13 -7.82 26.86
CA ILE A 12 -4.95 -8.66 26.60
C ILE A 12 -4.68 -8.74 25.09
N VAL A 13 -5.72 -9.01 24.29
CA VAL A 13 -5.62 -9.14 22.83
C VAL A 13 -5.20 -7.82 22.17
N ALA A 14 -5.74 -6.68 22.61
CA ALA A 14 -5.38 -5.36 22.10
C ALA A 14 -3.94 -4.95 22.44
N ALA A 15 -3.48 -5.29 23.65
CA ALA A 15 -2.11 -5.02 24.11
C ALA A 15 -1.06 -5.97 23.50
N SER A 16 -1.50 -7.08 22.91
CA SER A 16 -0.61 -8.09 22.34
C SER A 16 0.28 -7.52 21.23
N ARG A 17 1.56 -7.92 21.28
CA ARG A 17 2.59 -7.59 20.29
C ARG A 17 3.36 -8.86 19.93
N PRO A 18 3.69 -9.08 18.66
CA PRO A 18 4.57 -10.17 18.28
C PRO A 18 5.95 -9.96 18.89
N GLU A 19 6.62 -11.05 19.23
CA GLU A 19 8.01 -11.00 19.62
C GLU A 19 8.89 -10.72 18.38
N ARG A 20 10.08 -10.15 18.57
CA ARG A 20 10.94 -9.79 17.44
C ARG A 20 11.62 -11.03 16.85
N LEU A 21 11.69 -11.08 15.52
CA LEU A 21 12.37 -12.18 14.81
C LEU A 21 13.88 -12.18 15.02
N ALA A 22 14.45 -11.01 15.31
CA ALA A 22 15.88 -10.80 15.56
C ALA A 22 16.30 -11.07 17.02
N ASP A 23 15.38 -11.44 17.91
CA ASP A 23 15.74 -11.74 19.31
C ASP A 23 16.73 -12.93 19.40
N PRO A 24 17.70 -12.89 20.33
CA PRO A 24 18.69 -13.96 20.47
C PRO A 24 18.05 -15.35 20.65
N GLY A 25 18.56 -16.34 19.91
CA GLY A 25 18.12 -17.73 20.00
C GLY A 25 16.98 -18.12 19.06
N LYS A 26 16.35 -17.16 18.37
CA LYS A 26 15.36 -17.46 17.34
C LYS A 26 16.03 -17.78 16.00
N ARG A 27 15.57 -18.84 15.36
CA ARG A 27 16.02 -19.29 14.04
C ARG A 27 14.87 -19.93 13.27
N PRO A 28 14.80 -19.76 11.94
CA PRO A 28 13.80 -20.40 11.12
C PRO A 28 13.98 -21.92 11.10
N ILE A 29 12.88 -22.65 10.94
CA ILE A 29 12.88 -24.11 10.76
C ILE A 29 12.70 -24.39 9.27
N THR A 30 13.73 -24.96 8.64
CA THR A 30 13.76 -25.14 7.18
C THR A 30 13.32 -26.52 6.70
N GLY A 31 13.22 -27.50 7.59
CA GLY A 31 12.91 -28.89 7.23
C GLY A 31 11.42 -29.27 7.30
N ASP A 32 10.57 -28.40 7.85
CA ASP A 32 9.14 -28.69 8.05
C ASP A 32 8.33 -27.38 8.08
N HIS A 33 7.56 -27.14 7.02
CA HIS A 33 6.72 -25.94 6.87
C HIS A 33 5.66 -25.81 7.98
N ALA A 34 5.10 -26.92 8.44
CA ALA A 34 4.05 -26.90 9.47
C ALA A 34 4.64 -26.51 10.82
N VAL A 35 5.77 -27.13 11.21
CA VAL A 35 6.46 -26.80 12.48
C VAL A 35 6.98 -25.36 12.46
N HIS A 36 7.50 -24.90 11.32
CA HIS A 36 7.95 -23.51 11.14
C HIS A 36 6.83 -22.50 11.34
N ALA A 37 5.68 -22.70 10.68
CA ALA A 37 4.54 -21.82 10.84
C ALA A 37 3.95 -21.86 12.27
N VAL A 38 3.99 -23.01 12.97
CA VAL A 38 3.61 -23.12 14.39
C VAL A 38 4.58 -22.34 15.29
N GLN A 39 5.87 -22.35 15.00
CA GLN A 39 6.88 -21.58 15.72
C GLN A 39 6.60 -20.07 15.56
N LEU A 40 6.35 -19.61 14.34
CA LEU A 40 5.99 -18.22 14.05
C LEU A 40 4.70 -17.81 14.79
N ALA A 41 3.67 -18.66 14.76
CA ALA A 41 2.44 -18.43 15.52
C ALA A 41 2.70 -18.30 17.02
N ALA A 42 3.59 -19.12 17.60
CA ALA A 42 3.94 -19.05 19.02
C ALA A 42 4.59 -17.71 19.41
N TRP A 43 5.31 -17.07 18.49
CA TRP A 43 5.90 -15.74 18.67
C TRP A 43 4.95 -14.59 18.27
N GLY A 44 3.70 -14.88 17.93
CA GLY A 44 2.72 -13.89 17.49
C GLY A 44 2.92 -13.40 16.04
N GLN A 45 3.82 -14.01 15.27
CA GLN A 45 4.12 -13.68 13.87
C GLN A 45 3.08 -14.33 12.93
N THR A 46 1.80 -14.10 13.21
CA THR A 46 0.66 -14.83 12.64
C THR A 46 0.46 -14.54 11.15
N THR A 47 0.65 -13.30 10.71
CA THR A 47 0.60 -12.90 9.30
C THR A 47 1.75 -13.51 8.49
N LEU A 48 2.96 -13.53 9.04
CA LEU A 48 4.13 -14.16 8.43
C LEU A 48 3.96 -15.70 8.35
N ALA A 49 3.40 -16.32 9.39
CA ALA A 49 3.07 -17.76 9.37
C ALA A 49 2.08 -18.11 8.25
N ALA A 50 1.08 -17.25 8.02
CA ALA A 50 0.12 -17.43 6.93
C ALA A 50 0.73 -17.15 5.54
N ASP A 51 1.57 -16.12 5.43
CA ASP A 51 2.21 -15.71 4.18
C ASP A 51 3.27 -16.70 3.71
N HIS A 52 3.90 -17.40 4.63
CA HIS A 52 4.79 -18.52 4.37
C HIS A 52 4.14 -19.62 3.51
N LEU A 53 2.81 -19.72 3.47
CA LEU A 53 2.08 -20.74 2.72
C LEU A 53 1.57 -20.28 1.34
N LEU A 54 1.96 -19.09 0.87
CA LEU A 54 1.49 -18.51 -0.39
C LEU A 54 2.37 -18.82 -1.62
N PHE A 55 3.26 -19.79 -1.51
CA PHE A 55 4.25 -20.08 -2.55
C PHE A 55 3.88 -21.34 -3.35
N PRO A 56 4.02 -21.31 -4.69
CA PRO A 56 3.59 -22.40 -5.58
C PRO A 56 4.32 -23.73 -5.31
N GLU A 57 5.49 -23.70 -4.68
CA GLU A 57 6.25 -24.89 -4.28
C GLU A 57 5.50 -25.77 -3.26
N LEU A 58 4.46 -25.27 -2.60
CA LEU A 58 3.59 -26.07 -1.72
C LEU A 58 2.51 -26.86 -2.46
N ASN A 59 2.31 -26.63 -3.76
CA ASN A 59 1.33 -27.40 -4.53
C ASN A 59 1.70 -28.89 -4.51
N GLY A 60 0.74 -29.74 -4.16
CA GLY A 60 0.94 -31.17 -3.92
C GLY A 60 1.10 -31.53 -2.44
N ALA A 61 1.35 -30.56 -1.56
CA ALA A 61 1.59 -30.78 -0.13
C ALA A 61 0.75 -29.87 0.77
N LEU A 62 0.13 -28.82 0.24
CA LEU A 62 -0.56 -27.77 1.01
C LEU A 62 -1.58 -28.32 2.02
N PRO A 63 -2.51 -29.24 1.67
CA PRO A 63 -3.48 -29.76 2.64
C PRO A 63 -2.80 -30.52 3.78
N GLY A 64 -1.73 -31.27 3.49
CA GLY A 64 -0.97 -32.01 4.50
C GLY A 64 -0.22 -31.09 5.46
N VAL A 65 0.40 -30.03 4.94
CA VAL A 65 1.07 -28.99 5.75
C VAL A 65 0.06 -28.30 6.68
N VAL A 66 -1.09 -27.88 6.14
CA VAL A 66 -2.15 -27.21 6.93
C VAL A 66 -2.72 -28.15 7.99
N ALA A 67 -2.96 -29.43 7.67
CA ALA A 67 -3.41 -30.41 8.65
C ALA A 67 -2.37 -30.64 9.77
N GLY A 68 -1.09 -30.73 9.43
CA GLY A 68 0.02 -30.88 10.38
C GLY A 68 0.14 -29.66 11.31
N LEU A 69 -0.10 -28.46 10.79
CA LEU A 69 -0.13 -27.22 11.54
C LEU A 69 -1.32 -27.17 12.49
N ILE A 70 -2.53 -27.45 12.00
CA ILE A 70 -3.77 -27.51 12.80
C ILE A 70 -3.59 -28.49 13.96
N ARG A 71 -3.05 -29.69 13.71
CA ARG A 71 -2.81 -30.69 14.77
C ARG A 71 -1.93 -30.14 15.89
N GLN A 72 -0.86 -29.43 15.56
CA GLN A 72 0.05 -28.86 16.55
C GLN A 72 -0.54 -27.65 17.29
N LEU A 73 -1.25 -26.78 16.56
CA LEU A 73 -1.98 -25.67 17.18
C LEU A 73 -3.10 -26.18 18.09
N ASN A 74 -3.80 -27.26 17.74
CA ASN A 74 -4.81 -27.89 18.59
C ASN A 74 -4.23 -28.25 19.96
N ILE A 75 -3.07 -28.93 19.99
CA ILE A 75 -2.42 -29.32 21.26
C ILE A 75 -2.14 -28.08 22.12
N ARG A 76 -1.60 -27.01 21.52
CA ARG A 76 -1.31 -25.74 22.20
C ARG A 76 -2.58 -25.04 22.68
N PHE A 77 -3.61 -24.97 21.83
CA PHE A 77 -4.89 -24.32 22.11
C PHE A 77 -5.61 -24.97 23.29
N VAL A 78 -5.62 -26.30 23.29
CA VAL A 78 -6.19 -27.13 24.36
C VAL A 78 -5.42 -26.95 25.67
N GLY A 79 -4.07 -27.00 25.61
CA GLY A 79 -3.23 -26.76 26.78
C GLY A 79 -3.32 -25.33 27.34
N ALA A 80 -3.74 -24.36 26.50
CA ALA A 80 -3.93 -22.96 26.88
C ALA A 80 -5.31 -22.66 27.49
N GLY A 81 -6.04 -23.67 27.99
CA GLY A 81 -7.24 -23.44 28.78
C GLY A 81 -6.94 -22.79 30.12
N VAL A 82 -7.63 -21.67 30.40
CA VAL A 82 -7.51 -20.96 31.68
C VAL A 82 -8.09 -21.83 32.80
N GLN A 83 -7.27 -22.08 33.84
CA GLN A 83 -7.62 -22.85 35.03
C GLN A 83 -7.89 -21.90 36.22
N ALA A 84 -8.50 -22.42 37.28
CA ALA A 84 -8.89 -21.61 38.43
C ALA A 84 -7.69 -21.11 39.25
N GLU A 85 -6.57 -21.85 39.19
CA GLU A 85 -5.31 -21.60 39.88
C GLU A 85 -4.31 -20.75 39.09
N ASP A 86 -4.64 -20.36 37.84
CA ASP A 86 -3.76 -19.50 37.04
C ASP A 86 -3.70 -18.09 37.65
N ASP A 87 -2.49 -17.54 37.78
CA ASP A 87 -2.28 -16.13 38.08
C ASP A 87 -2.52 -15.24 36.83
N ASP A 88 -2.57 -13.92 37.02
CA ASP A 88 -2.84 -12.97 35.92
C ASP A 88 -1.86 -13.11 34.75
N ALA A 89 -0.59 -13.46 35.02
CA ALA A 89 0.43 -13.62 34.00
C ALA A 89 0.21 -14.90 33.17
N ALA A 90 -0.12 -16.01 33.84
CA ALA A 90 -0.48 -17.28 33.23
C ALA A 90 -1.77 -17.15 32.40
N VAL A 91 -2.79 -16.48 32.93
CA VAL A 91 -4.03 -16.17 32.19
C VAL A 91 -3.70 -15.37 30.93
N ALA A 92 -2.92 -14.31 31.03
CA ALA A 92 -2.56 -13.49 29.87
C ALA A 92 -1.75 -14.27 28.82
N ALA A 93 -0.83 -15.14 29.25
CA ALA A 93 -0.06 -16.01 28.35
C ALA A 93 -0.95 -17.03 27.62
N LYS A 94 -1.89 -17.65 28.33
CA LYS A 94 -2.86 -18.61 27.77
C LYS A 94 -3.82 -17.95 26.77
N VAL A 95 -4.35 -16.77 27.11
CA VAL A 95 -5.17 -15.97 26.18
C VAL A 95 -4.38 -15.62 24.92
N ARG A 96 -3.11 -15.18 25.04
CA ARG A 96 -2.25 -14.89 23.88
C ARG A 96 -1.98 -16.14 23.03
N CYS A 97 -1.77 -17.29 23.66
CA CYS A 97 -1.56 -18.54 22.93
C CYS A 97 -2.78 -18.89 22.06
N ARG A 98 -4.01 -18.76 22.61
CA ARG A 98 -5.24 -18.98 21.84
C ARG A 98 -5.46 -17.91 20.78
N GLN A 99 -5.18 -16.64 21.11
CA GLN A 99 -5.26 -15.52 20.19
C GLN A 99 -4.40 -15.78 18.94
N PHE A 100 -3.13 -16.14 19.12
CA PHE A 100 -2.23 -16.34 17.99
C PHE A 100 -2.61 -17.55 17.14
N ALA A 101 -3.17 -18.61 17.76
CA ALA A 101 -3.71 -19.75 17.01
C ALA A 101 -4.89 -19.33 16.13
N TYR A 102 -5.85 -18.57 16.68
CA TYR A 102 -6.99 -18.02 15.94
C TYR A 102 -6.53 -17.08 14.80
N GLU A 103 -5.70 -16.10 15.10
CA GLU A 103 -5.17 -15.14 14.11
C GLU A 103 -4.43 -15.87 12.98
N THR A 104 -3.62 -16.89 13.29
CA THR A 104 -2.90 -17.67 12.27
C THR A 104 -3.85 -18.38 11.30
N LEU A 105 -4.83 -19.12 11.82
CA LEU A 105 -5.78 -19.85 10.98
C LEU A 105 -6.72 -18.91 10.22
N LEU A 106 -7.11 -17.78 10.83
CA LEU A 106 -7.92 -16.75 10.18
C LEU A 106 -7.17 -16.11 9.00
N GLU A 107 -5.92 -15.69 9.22
CA GLU A 107 -5.08 -15.10 8.17
C GLU A 107 -4.84 -16.10 7.03
N MET A 108 -4.61 -17.39 7.33
CA MET A 108 -4.49 -18.44 6.31
C MET A 108 -5.77 -18.59 5.49
N ALA A 109 -6.93 -18.65 6.14
CA ALA A 109 -8.21 -18.79 5.45
C ALA A 109 -8.47 -17.61 4.50
N ILE A 110 -8.25 -16.38 4.97
CA ILE A 110 -8.46 -15.17 4.15
C ILE A 110 -7.44 -15.12 3.01
N ASN A 111 -6.17 -15.44 3.27
CA ASN A 111 -5.13 -15.55 2.24
C ASN A 111 -5.56 -16.51 1.13
N PHE A 112 -6.06 -17.70 1.45
CA PHE A 112 -6.50 -18.70 0.47
C PHE A 112 -7.77 -18.32 -0.29
N CYS A 113 -8.59 -17.40 0.25
CA CYS A 113 -9.72 -16.80 -0.45
C CYS A 113 -9.32 -15.59 -1.31
N GLY A 114 -8.20 -14.93 -1.00
CA GLY A 114 -7.69 -13.76 -1.70
C GLY A 114 -7.01 -14.06 -3.04
N LEU A 115 -6.86 -13.05 -3.89
CA LEU A 115 -6.22 -13.16 -5.21
C LEU A 115 -4.72 -13.42 -5.17
N GLU A 116 -4.06 -13.21 -4.04
CA GLU A 116 -2.68 -13.63 -3.82
C GLU A 116 -2.54 -15.15 -3.73
N SER A 117 -3.63 -15.90 -3.59
CA SER A 117 -3.54 -17.36 -3.57
C SER A 117 -3.53 -17.99 -4.95
N ARG A 118 -3.64 -17.20 -6.03
CA ARG A 118 -3.77 -17.66 -7.43
C ARG A 118 -2.61 -18.54 -7.92
N TRP A 119 -1.48 -18.54 -7.24
CA TRP A 119 -0.33 -19.39 -7.55
C TRP A 119 -0.41 -20.79 -6.94
N LEU A 120 -1.35 -21.01 -6.02
CA LEU A 120 -1.61 -22.30 -5.40
C LEU A 120 -2.61 -23.12 -6.22
N ASP A 121 -2.71 -24.41 -5.96
CA ASP A 121 -3.76 -25.27 -6.53
C ASP A 121 -5.14 -24.95 -5.92
N ALA A 122 -6.15 -24.81 -6.77
CA ALA A 122 -7.49 -24.41 -6.33
C ALA A 122 -8.21 -25.47 -5.48
N GLY A 123 -8.01 -26.75 -5.79
CA GLY A 123 -8.60 -27.86 -5.04
C GLY A 123 -7.95 -27.98 -3.66
N GLU A 124 -6.62 -27.90 -3.61
CA GLU A 124 -5.87 -27.94 -2.35
C GLU A 124 -6.22 -26.78 -1.42
N ARG A 125 -6.34 -25.56 -1.95
CA ARG A 125 -6.83 -24.41 -1.18
C ARG A 125 -8.21 -24.67 -0.59
N CYS A 126 -9.13 -25.22 -1.38
CA CYS A 126 -10.49 -25.53 -0.90
C CYS A 126 -10.47 -26.54 0.27
N LEU A 127 -9.66 -27.60 0.16
CA LEU A 127 -9.47 -28.59 1.22
C LEU A 127 -8.83 -27.99 2.48
N ALA A 128 -7.81 -27.12 2.30
CA ALA A 128 -7.15 -26.43 3.39
C ALA A 128 -8.12 -25.50 4.14
N VAL A 129 -8.89 -24.67 3.41
CA VAL A 129 -9.93 -23.79 4.01
C VAL A 129 -10.99 -24.62 4.73
N GLY A 130 -11.43 -25.75 4.16
CA GLY A 130 -12.37 -26.66 4.84
C GLY A 130 -11.82 -27.18 6.17
N SER A 131 -10.55 -27.61 6.19
CA SER A 131 -9.88 -28.09 7.40
C SER A 131 -9.74 -27.00 8.46
N ILE A 132 -9.37 -25.78 8.03
CA ILE A 132 -9.28 -24.61 8.91
C ILE A 132 -10.64 -24.28 9.54
N ARG A 133 -11.71 -24.26 8.74
CA ARG A 133 -13.08 -24.02 9.22
C ARG A 133 -13.48 -25.06 10.28
N GLY A 134 -13.17 -26.33 10.05
CA GLY A 134 -13.40 -27.39 11.04
C GLY A 134 -12.72 -27.11 12.38
N ALA A 135 -11.42 -26.79 12.35
CA ALA A 135 -10.64 -26.49 13.55
C ALA A 135 -11.16 -25.26 14.31
N LEU A 136 -11.44 -24.16 13.60
CA LEU A 136 -11.96 -22.93 14.19
C LEU A 136 -13.32 -23.14 14.88
N ALA A 137 -14.21 -23.92 14.27
CA ALA A 137 -15.51 -24.24 14.86
C ALA A 137 -15.36 -25.07 16.14
N GLU A 138 -14.45 -26.05 16.15
CA GLU A 138 -14.15 -26.85 17.34
C GLU A 138 -13.59 -25.97 18.47
N TRP A 139 -12.67 -25.06 18.17
CA TRP A 139 -12.07 -24.15 19.13
C TRP A 139 -13.10 -23.20 19.76
N GLU A 140 -13.98 -22.60 18.96
CA GLU A 140 -15.03 -21.72 19.49
C GLU A 140 -16.04 -22.47 20.36
N ALA A 141 -16.47 -23.66 19.93
CA ALA A 141 -17.36 -24.51 20.73
C ALA A 141 -16.72 -24.89 22.06
N ARG A 142 -15.40 -25.13 22.05
CA ARG A 142 -14.63 -25.40 23.26
C ARG A 142 -14.60 -24.20 24.20
N GLU A 143 -14.26 -23.00 23.71
CA GLU A 143 -14.29 -21.79 24.53
C GLU A 143 -15.66 -21.54 25.18
N ALA A 144 -16.73 -21.73 24.39
CA ALA A 144 -18.10 -21.61 24.89
C ALA A 144 -18.43 -22.63 26.01
N SER A 145 -17.86 -23.83 25.96
CA SER A 145 -18.02 -24.84 27.02
C SER A 145 -17.22 -24.51 28.30
N GLU A 146 -16.11 -23.78 28.16
CA GLU A 146 -15.21 -23.42 29.26
C GLU A 146 -15.68 -22.16 30.02
N GLY A 147 -16.42 -21.25 29.38
CA GLY A 147 -16.91 -20.05 30.04
C GLY A 147 -17.63 -19.06 29.13
N LYS A 148 -17.83 -17.84 29.66
CA LYS A 148 -18.50 -16.73 28.94
C LYS A 148 -17.53 -15.82 28.17
N GLY A 149 -16.23 -15.93 28.40
CA GLY A 149 -15.22 -15.16 27.68
C GLY A 149 -14.83 -15.88 26.39
N SER A 150 -14.65 -15.12 25.30
CA SER A 150 -14.27 -15.64 24.00
C SER A 150 -13.06 -14.88 23.45
N VAL A 151 -11.97 -15.62 23.24
CA VAL A 151 -10.79 -15.09 22.55
C VAL A 151 -11.11 -14.92 21.07
N ALA A 152 -11.95 -15.79 20.48
CA ALA A 152 -12.41 -15.63 19.11
C ALA A 152 -13.07 -14.26 18.87
N VAL A 153 -14.04 -13.87 19.72
CA VAL A 153 -14.70 -12.56 19.63
C VAL A 153 -13.69 -11.41 19.72
N ALA A 154 -12.72 -11.49 20.63
CA ALA A 154 -11.69 -10.47 20.78
C ALA A 154 -10.78 -10.36 19.53
N VAL A 155 -10.41 -11.50 18.92
CA VAL A 155 -9.63 -11.55 17.67
C VAL A 155 -10.42 -10.93 16.52
N VAL A 156 -11.69 -11.30 16.34
CA VAL A 156 -12.56 -10.75 15.29
C VAL A 156 -12.72 -9.24 15.43
N ARG A 157 -12.98 -8.75 16.65
CA ARG A 157 -13.09 -7.31 16.92
C ARG A 157 -11.80 -6.58 16.59
N ARG A 158 -10.66 -7.09 17.06
CA ARG A 158 -9.34 -6.50 16.76
C ARG A 158 -9.07 -6.43 15.26
N PHE A 159 -9.37 -7.50 14.52
CA PHE A 159 -9.24 -7.55 13.06
C PHE A 159 -10.06 -6.44 12.38
N LEU A 160 -11.35 -6.33 12.72
CA LEU A 160 -12.25 -5.33 12.15
C LEU A 160 -11.89 -3.90 12.56
N ASP A 161 -11.50 -3.70 13.83
CA ASP A 161 -11.10 -2.38 14.35
C ASP A 161 -9.88 -1.84 13.61
N ARG A 162 -8.87 -2.67 13.35
CA ARG A 162 -7.70 -2.25 12.55
C ARG A 162 -8.08 -1.80 11.14
N MET A 163 -9.01 -2.50 10.48
CA MET A 163 -9.50 -2.09 9.16
C MET A 163 -10.30 -0.77 9.23
N LYS A 164 -11.04 -0.52 10.31
CA LYS A 164 -11.85 0.70 10.50
C LYS A 164 -11.01 1.97 10.71
N LEU A 165 -9.74 1.85 11.16
CA LEU A 165 -8.84 3.00 11.36
C LEU A 165 -8.46 3.70 10.04
N VAL A 166 -8.43 2.96 8.94
CA VAL A 166 -7.89 3.43 7.66
C VAL A 166 -8.69 4.61 7.11
N GLN A 167 -8.03 5.76 6.94
CA GLN A 167 -8.62 7.02 6.46
C GLN A 167 -9.77 7.49 7.36
N LYS A 168 -9.63 7.35 8.68
CA LYS A 168 -10.65 7.72 9.68
C LYS A 168 -12.03 7.10 9.38
N GLY A 169 -12.05 5.88 8.87
CA GLY A 169 -13.28 5.16 8.55
C GLY A 169 -13.90 5.46 7.17
N ALA A 170 -13.24 6.27 6.34
CA ALA A 170 -13.72 6.64 5.01
C ALA A 170 -13.29 5.65 3.92
N SER A 171 -12.24 4.87 4.15
CA SER A 171 -11.66 3.98 3.13
C SER A 171 -12.55 2.77 2.79
N MET A 172 -12.27 2.15 1.64
CA MET A 172 -12.90 0.90 1.23
C MET A 172 -12.69 -0.22 2.27
N ALA A 173 -11.48 -0.33 2.84
CA ALA A 173 -11.17 -1.31 3.88
C ALA A 173 -12.08 -1.08 5.11
N ALA A 174 -12.20 0.17 5.58
CA ALA A 174 -13.05 0.50 6.71
C ALA A 174 -14.54 0.23 6.42
N LYS A 175 -15.04 0.62 5.25
CA LYS A 175 -16.43 0.33 4.86
C LYS A 175 -16.70 -1.16 4.74
N THR A 176 -15.71 -1.94 4.31
CA THR A 176 -15.81 -3.40 4.24
C THR A 176 -15.87 -4.02 5.62
N ALA A 177 -15.02 -3.56 6.56
CA ALA A 177 -15.08 -3.99 7.95
C ALA A 177 -16.46 -3.72 8.58
N LEU A 178 -17.07 -2.56 8.33
CA LEU A 178 -18.42 -2.25 8.81
C LEU A 178 -19.48 -3.22 8.24
N ARG A 179 -19.40 -3.54 6.94
CA ARG A 179 -20.33 -4.52 6.31
C ARG A 179 -20.13 -5.93 6.84
N ILE A 180 -18.88 -6.32 7.12
CA ILE A 180 -18.59 -7.60 7.76
C ILE A 180 -19.17 -7.60 9.17
N GLU A 181 -18.84 -6.60 9.99
CA GLU A 181 -19.30 -6.47 11.38
C GLU A 181 -20.84 -6.52 11.49
N GLN A 182 -21.56 -5.84 10.59
CA GLN A 182 -23.03 -5.86 10.55
C GLN A 182 -23.64 -7.24 10.24
N ALA A 183 -22.88 -8.13 9.60
CA ALA A 183 -23.32 -9.48 9.30
C ALA A 183 -23.00 -10.48 10.43
N LEU A 184 -22.26 -10.07 11.46
CA LEU A 184 -21.87 -10.93 12.58
C LEU A 184 -22.83 -10.78 13.76
N ASP A 185 -23.14 -11.91 14.39
CA ASP A 185 -23.83 -11.99 15.67
C ASP A 185 -22.82 -12.41 16.74
N PHE A 186 -22.29 -11.44 17.50
CA PHE A 186 -21.31 -11.68 18.56
C PHE A 186 -21.86 -12.48 19.76
N GLY A 187 -23.17 -12.80 19.76
CA GLY A 187 -23.77 -13.75 20.70
C GLY A 187 -23.69 -15.21 20.24
N LYS A 188 -23.18 -15.47 19.03
CA LYS A 188 -23.01 -16.79 18.41
C LYS A 188 -21.56 -16.99 17.97
N PRO A 189 -21.16 -18.22 17.56
CA PRO A 189 -19.83 -18.43 16.99
C PRO A 189 -19.57 -17.52 15.77
N VAL A 190 -18.42 -16.85 15.75
CA VAL A 190 -18.14 -15.72 14.84
C VAL A 190 -17.14 -16.04 13.73
N MET A 191 -16.22 -16.99 13.89
CA MET A 191 -15.11 -17.22 12.96
C MET A 191 -15.59 -17.70 11.60
N LEU A 192 -16.52 -18.64 11.55
CA LEU A 192 -17.03 -19.16 10.28
C LEU A 192 -17.81 -18.09 9.51
N ALA A 193 -18.63 -17.32 10.22
CA ALA A 193 -19.38 -16.21 9.64
C ALA A 193 -18.45 -15.10 9.14
N LEU A 194 -17.37 -14.81 9.88
CA LEU A 194 -16.33 -13.87 9.46
C LEU A 194 -15.66 -14.35 8.16
N ILE A 195 -15.19 -15.59 8.09
CA ILE A 195 -14.51 -16.13 6.90
C ILE A 195 -15.44 -16.11 5.69
N GLU A 196 -16.68 -16.56 5.87
CA GLU A 196 -17.67 -16.56 4.80
C GLU A 196 -17.94 -15.14 4.29
N LYS A 197 -18.15 -14.20 5.20
CA LYS A 197 -18.44 -12.82 4.82
C LYS A 197 -17.21 -12.13 4.21
N ALA A 198 -16.01 -12.38 4.71
CA ALA A 198 -14.77 -11.87 4.14
C ALA A 198 -14.56 -12.40 2.70
N GLN A 199 -14.75 -13.71 2.48
CA GLN A 199 -14.69 -14.32 1.15
C GLN A 199 -15.70 -13.67 0.19
N GLN A 200 -16.96 -13.48 0.62
CA GLN A 200 -17.97 -12.81 -0.19
C GLN A 200 -17.56 -11.38 -0.56
N GLU A 201 -17.04 -10.60 0.40
CA GLU A 201 -16.60 -9.22 0.15
C GLU A 201 -15.39 -9.16 -0.79
N ILE A 202 -14.50 -10.16 -0.78
CA ILE A 202 -13.39 -10.28 -1.71
C ILE A 202 -13.90 -10.64 -3.12
N GLU A 203 -14.67 -11.72 -3.25
CA GLU A 203 -15.12 -12.25 -4.55
C GLU A 203 -16.08 -11.30 -5.27
N ALA A 204 -16.98 -10.66 -4.53
CA ALA A 204 -17.93 -9.71 -5.09
C ALA A 204 -17.30 -8.34 -5.41
N ASN A 205 -16.06 -8.08 -4.99
CA ASN A 205 -15.43 -6.78 -5.22
C ASN A 205 -15.15 -6.55 -6.72
N VAL A 206 -15.35 -5.31 -7.18
CA VAL A 206 -15.07 -4.93 -8.56
C VAL A 206 -13.58 -5.01 -8.88
N TYR A 207 -12.70 -4.65 -7.94
CA TYR A 207 -11.26 -4.68 -8.13
C TYR A 207 -10.76 -6.12 -8.32
N THR A 208 -11.24 -7.05 -7.49
CA THR A 208 -10.97 -8.49 -7.63
C THR A 208 -11.31 -8.98 -9.04
N ARG A 209 -12.51 -8.65 -9.53
CA ARG A 209 -12.97 -9.04 -10.88
C ARG A 209 -12.07 -8.45 -11.97
N MET A 210 -11.77 -7.15 -11.88
CA MET A 210 -10.92 -6.47 -12.87
C MET A 210 -9.49 -7.04 -12.93
N VAL A 211 -8.88 -7.39 -11.78
CA VAL A 211 -7.56 -8.02 -11.76
C VAL A 211 -7.62 -9.43 -12.34
N ARG A 212 -8.58 -10.24 -11.90
CA ARG A 212 -8.76 -11.62 -12.37
C ARG A 212 -8.98 -11.68 -13.88
N ASP A 213 -9.76 -10.76 -14.41
CA ASP A 213 -10.11 -10.70 -15.83
C ASP A 213 -9.02 -9.98 -16.67
N GLY A 214 -7.89 -9.61 -16.06
CA GLY A 214 -6.74 -9.01 -16.72
C GLY A 214 -6.96 -7.58 -17.23
N LEU A 215 -7.98 -6.88 -16.72
CA LEU A 215 -8.37 -5.54 -17.20
C LEU A 215 -7.44 -4.44 -16.69
N CYS A 216 -6.96 -4.57 -15.45
CA CYS A 216 -6.12 -3.56 -14.81
C CYS A 216 -5.28 -4.16 -13.68
N ARG A 217 -4.18 -3.49 -13.35
CA ARG A 217 -3.40 -3.71 -12.14
C ARG A 217 -3.60 -2.52 -11.22
N PHE A 218 -3.80 -2.77 -9.93
CA PHE A 218 -4.08 -1.71 -8.97
C PHE A 218 -2.93 -1.49 -8.01
N GLY A 219 -2.69 -0.22 -7.71
CA GLY A 219 -1.88 0.23 -6.60
C GLY A 219 -2.70 1.09 -5.65
N ASN A 220 -2.25 1.19 -4.40
CA ASN A 220 -2.82 2.07 -3.38
C ASN A 220 -1.90 3.27 -3.14
N ASP A 221 -2.42 4.41 -2.74
CA ASP A 221 -1.60 5.56 -2.33
C ASP A 221 -1.44 5.65 -0.80
N TYR A 222 -2.40 5.13 -0.04
CA TYR A 222 -2.37 5.13 1.43
C TYR A 222 -1.44 4.07 2.03
N ALA A 223 -0.85 4.37 3.19
CA ALA A 223 0.08 3.47 3.87
C ALA A 223 -0.60 2.39 4.73
N LEU A 224 -1.90 2.52 5.03
CA LEU A 224 -2.66 1.60 5.88
C LEU A 224 -3.70 0.79 5.09
N GLY A 225 -4.13 -0.34 5.65
CA GLY A 225 -5.19 -1.20 5.08
C GLY A 225 -4.73 -2.12 3.95
N LEU A 226 -3.42 -2.16 3.70
CA LEU A 226 -2.84 -2.85 2.56
C LEU A 226 -3.02 -4.37 2.58
N ARG A 227 -3.06 -4.97 3.77
CA ARG A 227 -3.36 -6.40 3.94
C ARG A 227 -4.68 -6.77 3.27
N TRP A 228 -5.73 -5.98 3.51
CA TRP A 228 -7.03 -6.20 2.87
C TRP A 228 -6.98 -5.96 1.36
N LEU A 229 -6.30 -4.89 0.91
CA LEU A 229 -6.20 -4.58 -0.52
C LEU A 229 -5.43 -5.65 -1.31
N ARG A 230 -4.44 -6.29 -0.69
CA ARG A 230 -3.73 -7.44 -1.26
C ARG A 230 -4.69 -8.59 -1.61
N HIS A 231 -5.66 -8.87 -0.74
CA HIS A 231 -6.70 -9.87 -1.00
C HIS A 231 -7.52 -9.58 -2.26
N LEU A 232 -7.70 -8.29 -2.58
CA LEU A 232 -8.41 -7.82 -3.77
C LEU A 232 -7.53 -7.80 -5.03
N GLY A 233 -6.26 -8.20 -4.93
CA GLY A 233 -5.32 -8.26 -6.06
C GLY A 233 -4.55 -6.96 -6.32
N PHE A 234 -4.54 -6.01 -5.37
CA PHE A 234 -3.59 -4.91 -5.43
C PHE A 234 -2.19 -5.47 -5.34
N GLU A 235 -1.24 -4.90 -6.09
CA GLU A 235 0.14 -5.38 -6.15
C GLU A 235 1.17 -4.26 -5.95
N GLN A 236 0.74 -3.02 -5.69
CA GLN A 236 1.65 -1.89 -5.54
C GLN A 236 1.15 -0.89 -4.50
N VAL A 237 2.08 -0.14 -3.89
CA VAL A 237 1.77 1.00 -3.03
C VAL A 237 2.63 2.18 -3.40
N SER A 238 2.04 3.36 -3.56
CA SER A 238 2.72 4.60 -3.83
C SER A 238 2.44 5.64 -2.74
N THR A 239 3.20 5.59 -1.65
CA THR A 239 3.10 6.60 -0.60
C THR A 239 3.86 7.90 -0.94
N ASN A 240 3.74 8.89 -0.06
CA ASN A 240 4.55 10.10 -0.01
C ASN A 240 4.64 10.58 1.45
N PRO A 241 5.51 11.54 1.80
CA PRO A 241 5.70 11.96 3.19
C PRO A 241 4.42 12.47 3.87
N VAL A 242 3.52 13.11 3.11
CA VAL A 242 2.22 13.58 3.64
C VAL A 242 1.32 12.40 4.00
N LEU A 243 1.25 11.38 3.15
CA LEU A 243 0.46 10.17 3.41
C LEU A 243 1.06 9.33 4.53
N ALA A 244 2.38 9.27 4.64
CA ALA A 244 3.06 8.64 5.77
C ALA A 244 2.74 9.37 7.09
N ALA A 245 2.75 10.70 7.10
CA ALA A 245 2.36 11.49 8.27
C ALA A 245 0.89 11.29 8.65
N LEU A 246 -0.01 11.15 7.67
CA LEU A 246 -1.42 10.84 7.93
C LEU A 246 -1.61 9.47 8.56
N ALA A 247 -0.79 8.47 8.21
CA ALA A 247 -0.84 7.15 8.84
C ALA A 247 -0.60 7.21 10.35
N TYR A 248 0.34 8.06 10.82
CA TYR A 248 0.55 8.31 12.24
C TYR A 248 -0.65 9.01 12.92
N SER A 249 -1.41 9.81 12.17
CA SER A 249 -2.63 10.45 12.68
C SER A 249 -3.78 9.47 12.81
N ASP A 250 -3.88 8.48 11.91
CA ASP A 250 -4.97 7.52 11.85
C ASP A 250 -4.74 6.31 12.77
N ASP A 251 -3.48 5.85 12.93
CA ASP A 251 -3.11 4.73 13.80
C ASP A 251 -2.17 5.19 14.92
N PRO A 252 -2.68 5.47 16.13
CA PRO A 252 -1.88 5.84 17.29
C PRO A 252 -0.82 4.81 17.69
N SER A 253 -0.96 3.53 17.29
CA SER A 253 0.01 2.49 17.62
C SER A 253 1.32 2.64 16.84
N LEU A 254 1.31 3.30 15.67
CA LEU A 254 2.53 3.63 14.94
C LEU A 254 3.42 4.59 15.72
N ALA A 255 2.84 5.55 16.44
CA ALA A 255 3.61 6.46 17.29
C ALA A 255 4.29 5.73 18.46
N GLN A 256 3.63 4.70 19.01
CA GLN A 256 4.21 3.85 20.05
C GLN A 256 5.37 3.01 19.49
N THR A 257 5.17 2.42 18.32
CA THR A 257 6.19 1.64 17.60
C THR A 257 7.40 2.51 17.30
N PHE A 258 7.19 3.72 16.78
CA PHE A 258 8.28 4.67 16.54
C PHE A 258 9.08 5.00 17.80
N ARG A 259 8.41 5.28 18.93
CA ARG A 259 9.10 5.53 20.20
C ARG A 259 9.94 4.33 20.65
N ALA A 260 9.47 3.11 20.45
CA ALA A 260 10.22 1.91 20.79
C ALA A 260 11.44 1.71 19.87
N GLU A 261 11.25 1.86 18.55
CA GLU A 261 12.29 1.59 17.56
C GLU A 261 13.35 2.69 17.47
N VAL A 262 12.97 3.96 17.69
CA VAL A 262 13.91 5.09 17.60
C VAL A 262 15.05 5.00 18.62
N HIS A 263 14.80 4.38 19.79
CA HIS A 263 15.82 4.17 20.81
C HIS A 263 16.94 3.22 20.39
N LEU A 264 16.68 2.36 19.40
CA LEU A 264 17.62 1.37 18.90
C LEU A 264 18.41 1.88 17.70
N HIS A 265 18.01 3.03 17.15
CA HIS A 265 18.67 3.59 15.99
C HIS A 265 20.11 4.04 16.35
N PRO A 266 21.13 3.72 15.54
CA PRO A 266 22.53 4.07 15.84
C PRO A 266 22.78 5.56 16.07
N LYS A 267 21.98 6.43 15.42
CA LYS A 267 22.06 7.89 15.57
C LYS A 267 21.19 8.48 16.69
N PHE A 268 20.51 7.65 17.49
CA PHE A 268 19.55 8.12 18.49
C PHE A 268 20.13 9.18 19.43
N SER A 269 21.37 8.99 19.92
CA SER A 269 22.01 9.96 20.81
C SER A 269 22.21 11.34 20.14
N ALA A 270 22.54 11.38 18.85
CA ALA A 270 22.69 12.62 18.10
C ALA A 270 21.33 13.29 17.84
N TRP A 271 20.34 12.49 17.42
CA TRP A 271 18.97 12.94 17.20
C TRP A 271 18.34 13.52 18.48
N LYS A 272 18.58 12.88 19.63
CA LYS A 272 18.11 13.35 20.94
C LYS A 272 18.79 14.66 21.36
N ALA A 273 20.06 14.85 21.03
CA ALA A 273 20.80 16.05 21.40
C ALA A 273 20.43 17.29 20.58
N ALA A 274 20.01 17.11 19.32
CA ALA A 274 19.63 18.21 18.42
C ALA A 274 18.53 17.78 17.42
N PRO A 275 17.28 17.55 17.86
CA PRO A 275 16.23 16.99 17.02
C PRO A 275 15.87 17.89 15.83
N GLU A 276 15.88 19.20 16.00
CA GLU A 276 15.57 20.17 14.93
C GLU A 276 16.63 20.14 13.82
N LYS A 277 17.90 19.91 14.18
CA LYS A 277 18.99 19.79 13.19
C LYS A 277 18.97 18.44 12.49
N CYS A 278 18.36 17.43 13.11
CA CYS A 278 18.24 16.07 12.56
C CYS A 278 16.85 15.81 11.98
N GLY A 279 16.03 16.84 11.77
CA GLY A 279 14.61 16.71 11.42
C GLY A 279 14.38 15.86 10.16
N ASP A 280 15.19 16.07 9.12
CA ASP A 280 15.09 15.31 7.87
C ASP A 280 15.45 13.82 8.05
N GLU A 281 16.49 13.50 8.84
CA GLU A 281 16.87 12.11 9.13
C GLU A 281 15.81 11.40 9.98
N ILE A 282 15.26 12.10 10.98
CA ILE A 282 14.19 11.58 11.84
C ILE A 282 12.92 11.34 11.01
N ALA A 283 12.56 12.29 10.12
CA ALA A 283 11.41 12.17 9.24
C ALA A 283 11.58 11.04 8.21
N LEU A 284 12.79 10.87 7.66
CA LEU A 284 13.16 9.74 6.81
C LEU A 284 12.93 8.42 7.54
N TYR A 285 13.47 8.27 8.75
CA TYR A 285 13.32 7.04 9.54
C TYR A 285 11.87 6.77 9.94
N ALA A 286 11.11 7.79 10.35
CA ALA A 286 9.68 7.66 10.64
C ALA A 286 8.88 7.23 9.40
N THR A 287 9.23 7.79 8.23
CA THR A 287 8.60 7.40 6.96
C THR A 287 8.90 5.95 6.64
N LEU A 288 10.15 5.51 6.75
CA LEU A 288 10.56 4.12 6.53
C LEU A 288 9.80 3.19 7.47
N LEU A 289 9.76 3.49 8.77
CA LEU A 289 9.06 2.66 9.75
C LEU A 289 7.56 2.50 9.43
N ALA A 290 6.90 3.56 8.96
CA ALA A 290 5.51 3.49 8.51
C ALA A 290 5.29 2.64 7.25
N LEU A 291 6.37 2.28 6.54
CA LEU A 291 6.35 1.45 5.33
C LEU A 291 6.87 0.03 5.54
N TRP A 292 7.49 -0.31 6.67
CA TRP A 292 8.04 -1.66 6.89
C TRP A 292 6.96 -2.74 6.78
N ASP A 293 5.82 -2.51 7.44
CA ASP A 293 4.65 -3.40 7.33
C ASP A 293 4.19 -3.55 5.87
N ASN A 294 4.33 -2.49 5.05
CA ASN A 294 3.95 -2.51 3.64
C ASN A 294 4.91 -3.38 2.83
N LEU A 295 6.21 -3.32 3.12
CA LEU A 295 7.22 -4.18 2.50
C LEU A 295 6.92 -5.65 2.81
N HIS A 296 6.56 -5.96 4.06
CA HIS A 296 6.21 -7.31 4.52
C HIS A 296 4.91 -7.81 3.87
N VAL A 297 3.84 -7.02 3.89
CA VAL A 297 2.53 -7.37 3.31
C VAL A 297 2.65 -7.77 1.84
N TYR A 298 3.44 -7.05 1.06
CA TYR A 298 3.61 -7.35 -0.36
C TYR A 298 4.75 -8.33 -0.66
N ARG A 299 5.44 -8.85 0.36
CA ARG A 299 6.60 -9.73 0.16
C ARG A 299 6.29 -11.02 -0.60
N PRO A 300 5.19 -11.75 -0.32
CA PRO A 300 4.81 -12.92 -1.13
C PRO A 300 4.51 -12.55 -2.59
N ILE A 301 3.87 -11.40 -2.81
CA ILE A 301 3.54 -10.88 -4.14
C ILE A 301 4.82 -10.59 -4.93
N PHE A 302 5.79 -9.95 -4.28
CA PHE A 302 7.08 -9.61 -4.89
C PHE A 302 7.82 -10.84 -5.42
N PHE A 303 7.91 -11.89 -4.60
CA PHE A 303 8.58 -13.13 -5.04
C PHE A 303 7.80 -13.86 -6.14
N ASN A 304 6.47 -13.97 -6.02
CA ASN A 304 5.67 -14.69 -7.00
C ASN A 304 5.51 -13.95 -8.35
N LEU A 305 5.71 -12.62 -8.37
CA LEU A 305 5.62 -11.81 -9.58
C LEU A 305 6.98 -11.43 -10.19
N ALA A 306 8.10 -11.84 -9.58
CA ALA A 306 9.45 -11.47 -10.02
C ALA A 306 9.72 -11.79 -11.51
N ALA A 307 9.17 -12.90 -12.02
CA ALA A 307 9.34 -13.33 -13.42
C ALA A 307 8.26 -12.81 -14.39
N THR A 308 7.27 -12.04 -13.91
CA THR A 308 6.13 -11.58 -14.73
C THR A 308 5.97 -10.07 -14.68
N SER A 309 5.10 -9.54 -13.80
CA SER A 309 4.86 -8.11 -13.70
C SER A 309 5.96 -7.35 -12.97
N GLY A 310 6.72 -8.02 -12.10
CA GLY A 310 7.63 -7.39 -11.14
C GLY A 310 6.90 -6.64 -10.01
N GLY A 311 5.62 -6.94 -9.79
CA GLY A 311 4.79 -6.32 -8.76
C GLY A 311 5.24 -6.62 -7.32
N GLY A 312 4.42 -6.24 -6.34
CA GLY A 312 4.73 -6.34 -4.91
C GLY A 312 5.61 -5.22 -4.39
N VAL A 313 5.66 -4.08 -5.09
CA VAL A 313 6.58 -2.97 -4.79
C VAL A 313 5.94 -1.82 -4.02
N VAL A 314 6.70 -1.24 -3.09
CA VAL A 314 6.32 -0.07 -2.29
C VAL A 314 7.17 1.12 -2.71
N SER A 315 6.54 2.23 -3.12
CA SER A 315 7.28 3.48 -3.37
C SER A 315 7.70 4.14 -2.08
N PHE A 316 8.97 4.51 -2.01
CA PHE A 316 9.51 5.43 -1.02
C PHE A 316 9.88 6.75 -1.70
N GLN A 317 9.35 7.88 -1.25
CA GLN A 317 9.60 9.18 -1.89
C GLN A 317 10.79 9.91 -1.29
N LEU A 318 11.65 10.43 -2.17
CA LEU A 318 12.79 11.26 -1.79
C LEU A 318 12.35 12.56 -1.11
N ASN A 319 13.21 13.07 -0.24
CA ASN A 319 13.03 14.35 0.41
C ASN A 319 12.88 15.46 -0.65
N PRO A 320 11.69 16.09 -0.76
CA PRO A 320 11.44 17.08 -1.81
C PRO A 320 12.29 18.34 -1.63
N ASN A 321 12.78 18.63 -0.42
CA ASN A 321 13.60 19.82 -0.13
C ASN A 321 14.98 19.75 -0.79
N ILE A 322 15.48 18.54 -1.04
CA ILE A 322 16.81 18.30 -1.62
C ILE A 322 16.74 17.59 -2.98
N ALA A 323 15.55 17.43 -3.58
CA ALA A 323 15.36 16.70 -4.84
C ALA A 323 16.09 17.31 -6.06
N HIS A 324 16.63 18.53 -5.91
CA HIS A 324 17.48 19.21 -6.90
C HIS A 324 18.98 18.91 -6.69
N LEU A 325 19.35 18.26 -5.58
CA LEU A 325 20.71 17.92 -5.20
C LEU A 325 20.95 16.43 -5.43
N VAL A 326 21.67 16.10 -6.51
CA VAL A 326 21.86 14.71 -6.96
C VAL A 326 22.56 13.87 -5.91
N GLN A 327 23.69 14.34 -5.35
CA GLN A 327 24.54 13.53 -4.48
C GLN A 327 23.87 13.21 -3.15
N GLU A 328 23.17 14.19 -2.59
CA GLU A 328 22.41 14.10 -1.35
C GLU A 328 21.20 13.17 -1.55
N SER A 329 20.43 13.37 -2.62
CA SER A 329 19.30 12.51 -2.96
C SER A 329 19.71 11.06 -3.17
N VAL A 330 20.82 10.80 -3.88
CA VAL A 330 21.34 9.45 -4.08
C VAL A 330 21.80 8.85 -2.74
N ARG A 331 22.47 9.63 -1.88
CA ARG A 331 22.88 9.15 -0.55
C ARG A 331 21.69 8.70 0.31
N ASP A 332 20.61 9.45 0.30
CA ASP A 332 19.37 9.10 1.01
C ASP A 332 18.78 7.79 0.48
N VAL A 333 18.83 7.56 -0.85
CA VAL A 333 18.42 6.27 -1.44
C VAL A 333 19.22 5.12 -0.87
N PHE A 334 20.55 5.24 -0.86
CA PHE A 334 21.41 4.16 -0.34
C PHE A 334 21.16 3.91 1.14
N ALA A 335 20.97 4.95 1.95
CA ALA A 335 20.64 4.81 3.37
C ALA A 335 19.30 4.09 3.57
N ALA A 336 18.26 4.48 2.82
CA ALA A 336 16.95 3.84 2.87
C ALA A 336 17.01 2.37 2.43
N PHE A 337 17.71 2.06 1.33
CA PHE A 337 17.88 0.69 0.85
C PHE A 337 18.67 -0.19 1.82
N ALA A 338 19.73 0.34 2.45
CA ALA A 338 20.48 -0.39 3.47
C ALA A 338 19.61 -0.76 4.66
N ALA A 339 18.85 0.22 5.19
CA ALA A 339 17.93 -0.02 6.31
C ALA A 339 16.83 -1.04 5.96
N ALA A 340 16.24 -0.93 4.76
CA ALA A 340 15.23 -1.89 4.30
C ALA A 340 15.82 -3.29 4.09
N THR A 341 17.08 -3.39 3.62
CA THR A 341 17.77 -4.67 3.42
C THR A 341 18.00 -5.39 4.76
N GLU A 342 18.42 -4.68 5.80
CA GLU A 342 18.65 -5.25 7.13
C GLU A 342 17.36 -5.84 7.74
N ASP A 343 16.26 -5.10 7.63
CA ASP A 343 14.95 -5.56 8.08
C ASP A 343 14.47 -6.78 7.27
N LEU A 344 14.52 -6.69 5.94
CA LEU A 344 14.06 -7.74 5.04
C LEU A 344 14.92 -8.99 5.07
N GLN A 345 16.21 -8.89 5.38
CA GLN A 345 17.07 -10.06 5.58
C GLN A 345 16.49 -10.96 6.66
N THR A 346 16.16 -10.38 7.81
CA THR A 346 15.56 -11.14 8.90
C THR A 346 14.20 -11.68 8.49
N TYR A 347 13.34 -10.85 7.89
CA TYR A 347 12.00 -11.27 7.49
C TYR A 347 12.01 -12.43 6.47
N ASP A 348 12.84 -12.33 5.43
CA ASP A 348 12.98 -13.34 4.38
C ASP A 348 13.54 -14.65 4.89
N ASP A 349 14.40 -14.61 5.92
CA ASP A 349 14.93 -15.81 6.55
C ASP A 349 13.83 -16.70 7.13
N TYR A 350 12.78 -16.08 7.66
CA TYR A 350 11.57 -16.78 8.11
C TYR A 350 10.56 -17.00 7.00
N LEU A 351 10.26 -16.00 6.15
CA LEU A 351 9.26 -16.16 5.09
C LEU A 351 9.63 -17.28 4.12
N LEU A 352 10.91 -17.37 3.75
CA LEU A 352 11.41 -18.31 2.76
C LEU A 352 12.07 -19.55 3.39
N ALA A 353 11.83 -19.85 4.66
CA ALA A 353 12.41 -21.03 5.31
C ALA A 353 12.00 -22.33 4.59
N GLY A 354 12.95 -23.18 4.21
CA GLY A 354 12.64 -24.43 3.49
C GLY A 354 12.30 -24.25 2.00
N TYR A 355 12.24 -23.02 1.49
CA TYR A 355 12.12 -22.75 0.05
C TYR A 355 13.50 -22.66 -0.65
N PRO A 356 13.56 -22.86 -1.98
CA PRO A 356 14.81 -22.83 -2.74
C PRO A 356 15.60 -21.52 -2.57
N ALA A 357 16.93 -21.65 -2.54
CA ALA A 357 17.86 -20.51 -2.43
C ALA A 357 18.01 -19.72 -3.75
N THR A 358 17.21 -19.99 -4.77
CA THR A 358 17.23 -19.28 -6.06
C THR A 358 16.56 -17.91 -5.99
N ARG A 359 15.85 -17.60 -4.90
CA ARG A 359 15.24 -16.29 -4.65
C ARG A 359 16.25 -15.37 -3.96
N GLU A 360 16.44 -14.18 -4.51
CA GLU A 360 17.29 -13.14 -3.92
C GLU A 360 16.66 -12.60 -2.63
N ARG A 361 17.17 -13.06 -1.48
CA ARG A 361 16.75 -12.61 -0.15
C ARG A 361 17.26 -11.20 0.13
N ALA A 362 16.59 -10.52 1.06
CA ALA A 362 16.90 -9.18 1.55
C ALA A 362 16.84 -8.05 0.52
N ARG A 363 16.68 -8.35 -0.78
CA ARG A 363 16.46 -7.32 -1.80
C ARG A 363 15.17 -6.54 -1.49
N PRO A 364 15.23 -5.22 -1.31
CA PRO A 364 14.02 -4.44 -1.04
C PRO A 364 13.01 -4.51 -2.18
N ASN A 365 11.76 -4.85 -1.86
CA ASN A 365 10.61 -4.67 -2.75
C ASN A 365 10.14 -3.22 -2.72
N MET A 366 11.09 -2.32 -2.93
CA MET A 366 10.94 -0.87 -2.80
C MET A 366 11.35 -0.21 -4.11
N VAL A 367 10.65 0.85 -4.50
CA VAL A 367 11.07 1.73 -5.61
C VAL A 367 11.21 3.15 -5.12
N ILE A 368 12.13 3.91 -5.71
CA ILE A 368 12.36 5.29 -5.30
C ILE A 368 11.48 6.24 -6.11
N LYS A 369 10.62 6.97 -5.43
CA LYS A 369 9.77 7.96 -6.04
C LYS A 369 10.51 9.29 -6.23
N VAL A 370 10.85 9.57 -7.48
CA VAL A 370 11.64 10.75 -7.90
C VAL A 370 10.71 11.74 -8.61
N ALA A 371 10.71 13.00 -8.18
CA ALA A 371 9.93 14.04 -8.84
C ALA A 371 10.62 14.53 -10.11
N ALA A 372 9.94 14.51 -11.25
CA ALA A 372 10.40 15.04 -12.54
C ALA A 372 10.33 16.58 -12.62
N SER A 373 10.73 17.27 -11.55
CA SER A 373 10.63 18.73 -11.39
C SER A 373 11.91 19.48 -11.72
N SER A 374 13.04 18.78 -11.89
CA SER A 374 14.34 19.40 -12.18
C SER A 374 15.20 18.52 -13.08
N PRO A 375 16.23 19.08 -13.75
CA PRO A 375 17.20 18.28 -14.50
C PRO A 375 17.91 17.21 -13.64
N ALA A 376 18.06 17.43 -12.33
CA ALA A 376 18.69 16.50 -11.40
C ALA A 376 17.95 15.15 -11.34
N ALA A 377 16.62 15.15 -11.54
CA ALA A 377 15.81 13.93 -11.55
C ALA A 377 16.32 12.88 -12.55
N ARG A 378 16.83 13.34 -13.71
CA ARG A 378 17.38 12.47 -14.77
C ARG A 378 18.60 11.71 -14.27
N GLU A 379 19.52 12.42 -13.63
CA GLU A 379 20.77 11.84 -13.11
C GLU A 379 20.48 10.94 -11.91
N ILE A 380 19.59 11.35 -11.02
CA ILE A 380 19.16 10.54 -9.87
C ILE A 380 18.55 9.22 -10.38
N ALA A 381 17.55 9.27 -11.26
CA ALA A 381 16.87 8.09 -11.78
C ALA A 381 17.84 7.14 -12.51
N ARG A 382 18.70 7.68 -13.39
CA ARG A 382 19.72 6.89 -14.09
C ARG A 382 20.68 6.22 -13.12
N THR A 383 21.14 6.94 -12.10
CA THR A 383 22.12 6.46 -11.12
C THR A 383 21.55 5.32 -10.30
N ILE A 384 20.37 5.51 -9.69
CA ILE A 384 19.80 4.49 -8.79
C ILE A 384 19.37 3.23 -9.56
N ASN A 385 18.88 3.38 -10.80
CA ASN A 385 18.51 2.23 -11.63
C ASN A 385 19.73 1.45 -12.11
N ALA A 386 20.91 2.07 -12.20
CA ALA A 386 22.17 1.36 -12.47
C ALA A 386 22.63 0.44 -11.33
N PHE A 387 22.00 0.54 -10.15
CA PHE A 387 22.14 -0.39 -9.02
C PHE A 387 20.96 -1.37 -8.92
N GLY A 388 19.98 -1.30 -9.83
CA GLY A 388 18.82 -2.19 -9.83
C GLY A 388 17.71 -1.84 -8.84
N PHE A 389 17.79 -0.70 -8.15
CA PHE A 389 16.84 -0.30 -7.10
C PHE A 389 15.41 -0.08 -7.59
N GLY A 390 15.26 0.46 -8.80
CA GLY A 390 13.95 0.79 -9.35
C GLY A 390 13.46 2.18 -8.93
N SER A 391 12.63 2.78 -9.77
CA SER A 391 12.08 4.11 -9.58
C SER A 391 10.59 4.21 -9.94
N ASN A 392 9.94 5.13 -9.24
CA ASN A 392 8.62 5.65 -9.57
C ASN A 392 8.77 7.13 -9.93
N ILE A 393 8.83 7.48 -11.21
CA ILE A 393 8.93 8.89 -11.58
C ILE A 393 7.57 9.55 -11.47
N THR A 394 7.48 10.61 -10.65
CA THR A 394 6.23 11.32 -10.35
C THR A 394 6.31 12.78 -10.78
N VAL A 395 5.20 13.51 -10.66
CA VAL A 395 5.13 14.94 -11.06
C VAL A 395 5.34 15.09 -12.58
N ILE A 396 4.82 14.13 -13.34
CA ILE A 396 4.83 14.14 -14.80
C ILE A 396 3.51 14.73 -15.29
N TYR A 397 3.59 15.78 -16.12
CA TYR A 397 2.41 16.43 -16.70
C TYR A 397 2.37 16.33 -18.23
N THR A 398 3.50 16.07 -18.89
CA THR A 398 3.62 16.13 -20.35
C THR A 398 4.31 14.90 -20.93
N VAL A 399 4.02 14.62 -22.20
CA VAL A 399 4.65 13.52 -22.96
C VAL A 399 6.17 13.71 -23.03
N GLY A 400 6.65 14.94 -23.23
CA GLY A 400 8.09 15.22 -23.30
C GLY A 400 8.83 14.92 -22.00
N GLN A 401 8.23 15.24 -20.85
CA GLN A 401 8.79 14.88 -19.54
C GLN A 401 8.83 13.36 -19.37
N GLU A 402 7.72 12.67 -19.64
CA GLU A 402 7.63 11.21 -19.49
C GLU A 402 8.64 10.48 -20.38
N VAL A 403 8.70 10.84 -21.66
CA VAL A 403 9.66 10.27 -22.63
C VAL A 403 11.10 10.49 -22.19
N THR A 404 11.42 11.70 -21.73
CA THR A 404 12.77 12.01 -21.23
C THR A 404 13.12 11.10 -20.06
N MET A 405 12.22 10.96 -19.09
CA MET A 405 12.49 10.17 -17.89
C MET A 405 12.57 8.67 -18.17
N VAL A 406 11.71 8.12 -19.03
CA VAL A 406 11.80 6.72 -19.46
C VAL A 406 13.16 6.40 -20.10
N LEU A 407 13.71 7.31 -20.92
CA LEU A 407 15.03 7.11 -21.51
C LEU A 407 16.16 7.04 -20.47
N GLU A 408 16.07 7.84 -19.41
CA GLU A 408 17.04 7.84 -18.32
C GLU A 408 16.94 6.58 -17.46
N GLU A 409 15.71 6.14 -17.20
CA GLU A 409 15.42 4.89 -16.52
C GLU A 409 15.96 3.68 -17.28
N LEU A 410 15.67 3.58 -18.59
CA LEU A 410 16.18 2.52 -19.47
C LEU A 410 17.72 2.51 -19.51
N ALA A 411 18.35 3.68 -19.53
CA ALA A 411 19.81 3.78 -19.49
C ALA A 411 20.39 3.24 -18.17
N GLY A 412 19.76 3.54 -17.03
CA GLY A 412 20.12 2.98 -15.73
C GLY A 412 19.91 1.47 -15.68
N MET A 413 18.74 0.97 -16.09
CA MET A 413 18.45 -0.47 -16.13
C MET A 413 19.44 -1.23 -17.00
N ALA A 414 19.77 -0.71 -18.19
CA ALA A 414 20.75 -1.35 -19.06
C ALA A 414 22.13 -1.45 -18.40
N ALA A 415 22.53 -0.45 -17.60
CA ALA A 415 23.77 -0.49 -16.83
C ALA A 415 23.74 -1.52 -15.68
N ALA A 416 22.58 -1.76 -15.06
CA ALA A 416 22.40 -2.81 -14.06
C ALA A 416 22.44 -4.22 -14.71
N VAL A 417 21.69 -4.40 -15.80
CA VAL A 417 21.59 -5.69 -16.51
C VAL A 417 22.95 -6.15 -17.04
N LYS A 418 23.81 -5.22 -17.49
CA LYS A 418 25.21 -5.53 -17.84
C LYS A 418 26.03 -6.14 -16.72
N LYS A 419 25.70 -5.82 -15.47
CA LYS A 419 26.35 -6.36 -14.27
C LYS A 419 25.71 -7.68 -13.82
N GLY A 420 24.74 -8.21 -14.57
CA GLY A 420 23.94 -9.36 -14.16
C GLY A 420 22.88 -9.04 -13.11
N ILE A 421 22.61 -7.76 -12.83
CA ILE A 421 21.60 -7.34 -11.85
C ILE A 421 20.24 -7.29 -12.54
N VAL A 422 19.27 -8.01 -12.00
CA VAL A 422 17.86 -7.95 -12.43
C VAL A 422 17.23 -6.68 -11.85
N PRO A 423 16.86 -5.67 -12.65
CA PRO A 423 16.32 -4.43 -12.10
C PRO A 423 14.95 -4.64 -11.44
N THR A 424 14.63 -3.85 -10.41
CA THR A 424 13.28 -3.80 -9.85
C THR A 424 12.34 -3.11 -10.86
N GLN A 425 11.05 -3.47 -10.82
CA GLN A 425 10.03 -2.86 -11.68
C GLN A 425 10.06 -1.32 -11.57
N LEU A 426 9.89 -0.66 -12.71
CA LEU A 426 9.73 0.79 -12.81
C LEU A 426 8.28 1.16 -13.13
N TYR A 427 7.85 2.33 -12.72
CA TYR A 427 6.59 2.90 -13.18
C TYR A 427 6.60 4.43 -13.17
N MET A 428 5.69 5.00 -13.94
CA MET A 428 5.53 6.43 -14.13
C MET A 428 4.19 6.87 -13.54
N THR A 429 4.21 7.89 -12.69
CA THR A 429 3.01 8.51 -12.11
C THR A 429 2.70 9.81 -12.84
N ASN A 430 1.78 9.72 -13.80
CA ASN A 430 1.23 10.89 -14.49
C ASN A 430 0.23 11.63 -13.57
N MET A 431 0.33 12.96 -13.53
CA MET A 431 -0.50 13.81 -12.69
C MET A 431 -1.78 14.26 -13.41
N GLY A 432 -2.50 13.33 -14.05
CA GLY A 432 -3.66 13.59 -14.92
C GLY A 432 -4.69 14.53 -14.30
N GLY A 433 -5.20 14.22 -13.11
CA GLY A 433 -6.19 15.07 -12.43
C GLY A 433 -5.68 16.48 -12.09
N ARG A 434 -4.38 16.65 -11.80
CA ARG A 434 -3.79 17.99 -11.59
C ARG A 434 -3.60 18.74 -12.90
N PHE A 435 -3.29 18.02 -13.98
CA PHE A 435 -3.20 18.60 -15.31
C PHE A 435 -4.58 19.07 -15.80
N GLU A 436 -5.61 18.24 -15.63
CA GLU A 436 -7.01 18.57 -15.89
C GLU A 436 -7.44 19.84 -15.13
N SER A 437 -7.10 19.90 -13.85
CA SER A 437 -7.35 21.06 -13.00
C SER A 437 -6.72 22.34 -13.56
N HIS A 438 -5.46 22.27 -13.97
CA HIS A 438 -4.75 23.41 -14.54
C HIS A 438 -5.32 23.85 -15.90
N LEU A 439 -5.65 22.91 -16.78
CA LEU A 439 -6.28 23.22 -18.08
C LEU A 439 -7.64 23.89 -17.89
N ARG A 440 -8.40 23.47 -16.87
CA ARG A 440 -9.67 24.11 -16.51
C ARG A 440 -9.47 25.54 -16.03
N GLU A 441 -8.52 25.76 -15.12
CA GLU A 441 -8.16 27.11 -14.63
C GLU A 441 -7.76 28.02 -15.81
N ALA A 442 -6.84 27.56 -16.67
CA ALA A 442 -6.41 28.32 -17.85
C ALA A 442 -7.57 28.63 -18.82
N LYS A 443 -8.50 27.68 -19.01
CA LYS A 443 -9.65 27.92 -19.89
C LYS A 443 -10.63 28.92 -19.28
N LEU A 444 -10.86 28.87 -17.96
CA LEU A 444 -11.70 29.84 -17.26
C LEU A 444 -11.09 31.24 -17.30
N GLU A 445 -9.77 31.37 -17.07
CA GLU A 445 -9.05 32.64 -17.20
C GLU A 445 -9.20 33.23 -18.62
N SER A 446 -9.03 32.41 -19.66
CA SER A 446 -9.27 32.81 -21.06
C SER A 446 -10.69 33.34 -21.27
N LEU A 447 -11.72 32.61 -20.82
CA LEU A 447 -13.12 32.99 -21.03
C LEU A 447 -13.51 34.24 -20.24
N PHE A 448 -13.00 34.44 -19.03
CA PHE A 448 -13.21 35.68 -18.28
C PHE A 448 -12.45 36.86 -18.90
N GLY A 449 -11.28 36.62 -19.50
CA GLY A 449 -10.57 37.60 -20.32
C GLY A 449 -11.38 38.01 -21.54
N GLU A 450 -11.90 37.05 -22.31
CA GLU A 450 -12.81 37.28 -23.45
C GLU A 450 -14.07 38.07 -23.02
N LEU A 451 -14.63 37.75 -21.85
CA LEU A 451 -15.78 38.47 -21.31
C LEU A 451 -15.43 39.92 -20.94
N LYS A 452 -14.27 40.15 -20.33
CA LYS A 452 -13.76 41.48 -20.01
C LYS A 452 -13.54 42.31 -21.27
N GLU A 453 -13.01 41.70 -22.34
CA GLU A 453 -12.86 42.36 -23.64
C GLU A 453 -14.22 42.67 -24.30
N LEU A 454 -15.19 41.76 -24.22
CA LEU A 454 -16.49 41.89 -24.88
C LEU A 454 -17.45 42.86 -24.16
N LYS A 455 -17.44 42.88 -22.82
CA LYS A 455 -18.45 43.59 -21.99
C LYS A 455 -17.84 44.62 -21.04
N GLY A 456 -16.52 44.70 -20.95
CA GLY A 456 -15.81 45.56 -20.01
C GLY A 456 -15.55 44.90 -18.66
N GLU A 457 -14.52 45.39 -17.96
CA GLU A 457 -14.03 44.81 -16.70
C GLU A 457 -15.08 44.80 -15.59
N ALA A 458 -15.85 45.88 -15.43
CA ALA A 458 -16.86 45.96 -14.37
C ALA A 458 -17.93 44.85 -14.49
N TYR A 459 -18.37 44.57 -15.73
CA TYR A 459 -19.34 43.51 -16.00
C TYR A 459 -18.72 42.12 -15.77
N ALA A 460 -17.53 41.89 -16.30
CA ALA A 460 -16.83 40.62 -16.10
C ALA A 460 -16.57 40.36 -14.60
N LEU A 461 -16.25 41.40 -13.84
CA LEU A 461 -16.04 41.33 -12.41
C LEU A 461 -17.33 40.95 -11.65
N GLU A 462 -18.49 41.48 -12.06
CA GLU A 462 -19.78 41.05 -11.52
C GLU A 462 -19.98 39.53 -11.70
N LYS A 463 -19.63 38.99 -12.88
CA LYS A 463 -19.71 37.55 -13.17
C LYS A 463 -18.71 36.72 -12.36
N VAL A 464 -17.51 37.24 -12.13
CA VAL A 464 -16.53 36.63 -11.22
C VAL A 464 -17.09 36.55 -9.80
N HIS A 465 -17.69 37.62 -9.29
CA HIS A 465 -18.32 37.62 -7.97
C HIS A 465 -19.55 36.71 -7.89
N GLN A 466 -20.32 36.58 -8.97
CA GLN A 466 -21.41 35.62 -9.08
C GLN A 466 -20.88 34.18 -8.92
N LEU A 467 -19.84 33.82 -9.65
CA LEU A 467 -19.23 32.49 -9.54
C LEU A 467 -18.60 32.25 -8.16
N ALA A 468 -17.91 33.26 -7.61
CA ALA A 468 -17.33 33.20 -6.28
C ALA A 468 -18.38 33.01 -5.17
N ALA A 469 -19.60 33.54 -5.37
CA ALA A 469 -20.73 33.29 -4.48
C ALA A 469 -21.12 31.81 -4.46
N ALA A 470 -21.26 31.21 -5.65
CA ALA A 470 -21.61 29.80 -5.79
C ALA A 470 -20.53 28.88 -5.22
N ASN A 471 -19.26 29.26 -5.37
CA ASN A 471 -18.11 28.48 -4.92
C ASN A 471 -17.72 28.72 -3.46
N GLY A 472 -18.37 29.67 -2.77
CA GLY A 472 -18.01 30.06 -1.40
C GLY A 472 -16.63 30.73 -1.29
N THR A 473 -16.15 31.39 -2.35
CA THR A 473 -14.81 32.00 -2.44
C THR A 473 -14.82 33.53 -2.39
N LYS A 474 -15.97 34.18 -2.15
CA LYS A 474 -16.08 35.65 -2.10
C LYS A 474 -14.98 36.33 -1.29
N ALA A 475 -14.74 35.88 -0.05
CA ALA A 475 -13.72 36.47 0.81
C ALA A 475 -12.32 36.49 0.15
N LYS A 476 -11.92 35.39 -0.49
CA LYS A 476 -10.64 35.31 -1.21
C LYS A 476 -10.59 36.24 -2.43
N VAL A 477 -11.71 36.39 -3.13
CA VAL A 477 -11.82 37.31 -4.27
C VAL A 477 -11.76 38.77 -3.80
N ASP A 478 -12.39 39.10 -2.69
CA ASP A 478 -12.42 40.47 -2.14
C ASP A 478 -11.05 40.91 -1.61
N GLU A 479 -10.25 39.98 -1.08
CA GLU A 479 -8.86 40.21 -0.65
C GLU A 479 -7.91 40.53 -1.80
N THR A 480 -8.24 40.11 -3.03
CA THR A 480 -7.43 40.37 -4.23
C THR A 480 -7.85 41.65 -4.94
N LYS A 481 -6.89 42.41 -5.47
CA LYS A 481 -7.13 43.71 -6.12
C LYS A 481 -7.37 43.57 -7.63
N GLU A 482 -6.42 42.96 -8.34
CA GLU A 482 -6.44 42.85 -9.80
C GLU A 482 -7.51 41.88 -10.29
N PHE A 483 -8.14 42.18 -11.44
CA PHE A 483 -9.17 41.35 -12.05
C PHE A 483 -8.71 39.90 -12.27
N GLU A 484 -7.50 39.72 -12.79
CA GLU A 484 -6.94 38.41 -13.10
C GLU A 484 -6.72 37.60 -11.80
N ALA A 485 -6.27 38.24 -10.73
CA ALA A 485 -6.13 37.60 -9.41
C ALA A 485 -7.49 37.20 -8.82
N LYS A 486 -8.53 38.01 -9.05
CA LYS A 486 -9.91 37.71 -8.65
C LYS A 486 -10.48 36.51 -9.40
N VAL A 487 -10.24 36.42 -10.72
CA VAL A 487 -10.63 35.25 -11.53
C VAL A 487 -9.96 34.00 -10.98
N VAL A 488 -8.65 34.05 -10.73
CA VAL A 488 -7.91 32.93 -10.14
C VAL A 488 -8.52 32.52 -8.81
N ALA A 489 -8.76 33.46 -7.89
CA ALA A 489 -9.34 33.18 -6.58
C ALA A 489 -10.75 32.54 -6.66
N ALA A 490 -11.53 32.88 -7.67
CA ALA A 490 -12.86 32.30 -7.90
C ALA A 490 -12.83 30.90 -8.53
N THR A 491 -11.79 30.58 -9.31
CA THR A 491 -11.78 29.44 -10.25
C THR A 491 -10.78 28.33 -9.91
N ARG A 492 -9.94 28.49 -8.88
CA ARG A 492 -9.01 27.44 -8.45
C ARG A 492 -9.70 26.09 -8.21
N PHE A 493 -9.01 25.00 -8.53
CA PHE A 493 -9.50 23.62 -8.38
C PHE A 493 -10.08 23.28 -7.00
N ALA A 494 -9.52 23.84 -5.93
CA ALA A 494 -10.02 23.64 -4.57
C ALA A 494 -11.51 24.05 -4.42
N SER A 495 -11.98 24.94 -5.31
CA SER A 495 -13.30 25.56 -5.28
C SER A 495 -14.12 25.28 -6.55
N GLN A 496 -13.48 25.10 -7.72
CA GLN A 496 -14.14 24.74 -8.97
C GLN A 496 -13.58 23.42 -9.53
N ARG A 497 -14.32 22.33 -9.35
CA ARG A 497 -13.86 20.98 -9.75
C ARG A 497 -14.22 20.57 -11.18
N THR A 498 -15.20 21.25 -11.78
CA THR A 498 -15.74 20.95 -13.12
C THR A 498 -16.31 22.21 -13.75
N LEU A 499 -16.53 22.26 -15.07
CA LEU A 499 -17.25 23.35 -15.73
C LEU A 499 -18.78 23.16 -15.58
N ASP A 500 -19.31 23.46 -14.40
CA ASP A 500 -20.72 23.22 -14.04
C ASP A 500 -21.71 24.30 -14.52
N ALA A 501 -22.96 24.20 -14.06
CA ALA A 501 -24.02 25.16 -14.36
C ALA A 501 -23.73 26.58 -13.84
N ASN A 502 -22.99 26.74 -12.75
CA ASN A 502 -22.64 28.06 -12.22
C ASN A 502 -21.60 28.73 -13.14
N VAL A 503 -20.63 27.97 -13.61
CA VAL A 503 -19.69 28.42 -14.65
C VAL A 503 -20.44 28.83 -15.91
N ALA A 504 -21.37 27.99 -16.38
CA ALA A 504 -22.18 28.29 -17.56
C ALA A 504 -23.02 29.56 -17.40
N ALA A 505 -23.58 29.81 -16.21
CA ALA A 505 -24.33 31.03 -15.93
C ALA A 505 -23.44 32.28 -15.88
N ALA A 506 -22.22 32.15 -15.34
CA ALA A 506 -21.26 33.26 -15.26
C ALA A 506 -20.68 33.65 -16.63
N LEU A 507 -20.52 32.68 -17.54
CA LEU A 507 -19.86 32.86 -18.83
C LEU A 507 -20.81 32.78 -20.03
N ALA A 508 -22.13 32.89 -19.82
CA ALA A 508 -23.15 32.71 -20.85
C ALA A 508 -23.01 33.64 -22.08
N ASP A 509 -22.38 34.82 -21.90
CA ASP A 509 -22.12 35.78 -22.98
C ASP A 509 -20.98 35.36 -23.92
N VAL A 510 -20.10 34.45 -23.49
CA VAL A 510 -18.89 34.05 -24.26
C VAL A 510 -18.81 32.55 -24.53
N ALA A 511 -19.53 31.73 -23.79
CA ALA A 511 -19.57 30.28 -24.01
C ALA A 511 -20.96 29.71 -23.70
N SER A 512 -21.46 28.85 -24.59
CA SER A 512 -22.68 28.09 -24.33
C SER A 512 -22.42 26.95 -23.34
N ALA A 513 -23.45 26.53 -22.61
CA ALA A 513 -23.35 25.38 -21.71
C ALA A 513 -22.90 24.09 -22.44
N ALA A 514 -23.32 23.90 -23.70
CA ALA A 514 -22.88 22.77 -24.52
C ALA A 514 -21.37 22.85 -24.82
N ALA A 515 -20.87 24.03 -25.20
CA ALA A 515 -19.44 24.23 -25.46
C ALA A 515 -18.59 24.00 -24.20
N LEU A 516 -19.05 24.46 -23.03
CA LEU A 516 -18.36 24.23 -21.76
C LEU A 516 -18.33 22.74 -21.38
N LYS A 517 -19.42 22.01 -21.64
CA LYS A 517 -19.46 20.56 -21.45
C LYS A 517 -18.48 19.84 -22.37
N ASP A 518 -18.41 20.22 -23.64
CA ASP A 518 -17.44 19.65 -24.58
C ASP A 518 -16.00 19.92 -24.12
N TRP A 519 -15.71 21.12 -23.61
CA TRP A 519 -14.43 21.44 -22.99
C TRP A 519 -14.12 20.56 -21.79
N GLU A 520 -15.07 20.37 -20.86
CA GLU A 520 -14.88 19.50 -19.70
C GLU A 520 -14.61 18.05 -20.12
N ASP A 521 -15.32 17.53 -21.12
CA ASP A 521 -15.14 16.18 -21.65
C ASP A 521 -13.78 15.98 -22.32
N VAL A 522 -13.24 17.02 -22.97
CA VAL A 522 -11.89 17.00 -23.55
C VAL A 522 -10.81 17.14 -22.47
N ILE A 523 -11.00 18.07 -21.54
CA ILE A 523 -10.09 18.30 -20.40
C ILE A 523 -9.96 17.00 -19.61
N GLY A 524 -11.06 16.34 -19.25
CA GLY A 524 -11.06 15.08 -18.49
C GLY A 524 -10.37 13.90 -19.18
N LYS A 525 -10.02 14.02 -20.48
CA LYS A 525 -9.24 13.02 -21.23
C LYS A 525 -7.77 13.38 -21.38
N SER A 526 -7.34 14.55 -20.91
CA SER A 526 -6.00 15.08 -21.11
C SER A 526 -4.90 14.24 -20.46
N GLY A 527 -5.08 13.80 -19.20
CA GLY A 527 -4.13 12.89 -18.54
C GLY A 527 -4.01 11.55 -19.27
N THR A 528 -5.15 10.98 -19.69
CA THR A 528 -5.19 9.75 -20.49
C THR A 528 -4.49 9.92 -21.83
N LEU A 529 -4.61 11.09 -22.46
CA LEU A 529 -3.91 11.39 -23.72
C LEU A 529 -2.38 11.33 -23.53
N VAL A 530 -1.86 11.92 -22.45
CA VAL A 530 -0.41 11.87 -22.16
C VAL A 530 0.04 10.43 -21.98
N ALA A 531 -0.63 9.66 -21.13
CA ALA A 531 -0.32 8.25 -20.89
C ALA A 531 -0.39 7.41 -22.17
N ARG A 532 -1.44 7.58 -23.00
CA ARG A 532 -1.58 6.85 -24.28
C ARG A 532 -0.49 7.21 -25.28
N ARG A 533 -0.03 8.47 -25.32
CA ARG A 533 1.03 8.90 -26.22
C ARG A 533 2.38 8.32 -25.79
N ALA A 534 2.72 8.40 -24.51
CA ALA A 534 3.92 7.75 -23.98
C ALA A 534 3.86 6.23 -24.19
N TRP A 535 2.69 5.62 -23.92
CA TRP A 535 2.46 4.19 -24.18
C TRP A 535 2.76 3.82 -25.63
N GLY A 536 2.20 4.57 -26.59
CA GLY A 536 2.40 4.35 -28.01
C GLY A 536 3.86 4.48 -28.45
N ILE A 537 4.63 5.37 -27.82
CA ILE A 537 6.05 5.56 -28.12
C ILE A 537 6.85 4.31 -27.73
N PHE A 538 6.77 3.84 -26.48
CA PHE A 538 7.66 2.77 -25.99
C PHE A 538 7.10 1.36 -26.04
N TRP A 539 5.79 1.19 -25.83
CA TRP A 539 5.20 -0.13 -25.54
C TRP A 539 4.21 -0.61 -26.61
N SER A 540 3.99 0.17 -27.68
CA SER A 540 3.24 -0.35 -28.82
C SER A 540 4.00 -1.48 -29.52
N GLU A 541 3.27 -2.50 -29.98
CA GLU A 541 3.84 -3.65 -30.67
C GLU A 541 4.69 -3.22 -31.90
N ALA A 542 4.21 -2.22 -32.64
CA ALA A 542 4.89 -1.66 -33.80
C ALA A 542 6.25 -0.98 -33.49
N ASN A 543 6.47 -0.54 -32.25
CA ASN A 543 7.71 0.13 -31.84
C ASN A 543 8.63 -0.77 -31.00
N ARG A 544 8.14 -1.90 -30.47
CA ARG A 544 8.92 -2.79 -29.59
C ARG A 544 10.26 -3.21 -30.22
N GLY A 545 10.25 -3.67 -31.48
CA GLY A 545 11.48 -4.07 -32.17
C GLY A 545 12.50 -2.93 -32.32
N LYS A 546 12.03 -1.71 -32.60
CA LYS A 546 12.89 -0.52 -32.73
C LYS A 546 13.55 -0.14 -31.41
N TRP A 547 12.82 -0.27 -30.30
CA TRP A 547 13.38 0.00 -28.97
C TRP A 547 14.41 -1.04 -28.57
N VAL A 548 14.14 -2.33 -28.82
CA VAL A 548 15.12 -3.40 -28.58
C VAL A 548 16.40 -3.14 -29.37
N GLU A 549 16.31 -2.86 -30.67
CA GLU A 549 17.48 -2.51 -31.50
C GLU A 549 18.21 -1.27 -31.00
N TYR A 550 17.46 -0.22 -30.61
CA TYR A 550 18.03 0.98 -30.03
C TYR A 550 18.81 0.67 -28.75
N LEU A 551 18.23 -0.10 -27.82
CA LEU A 551 18.84 -0.46 -26.55
C LEU A 551 20.10 -1.32 -26.77
N CYS A 552 20.04 -2.33 -27.63
CA CYS A 552 21.19 -3.14 -28.00
C CYS A 552 22.32 -2.28 -28.56
N ARG A 553 22.03 -1.39 -29.52
CA ARG A 553 23.05 -0.53 -30.14
C ARG A 553 23.60 0.52 -29.19
N LYS A 554 22.71 1.23 -28.48
CA LYS A 554 23.07 2.38 -27.64
C LYS A 554 23.76 1.93 -26.36
N HIS A 555 23.20 0.90 -25.73
CA HIS A 555 23.64 0.43 -24.44
C HIS A 555 24.43 -0.86 -24.52
N GLN A 556 24.64 -1.50 -25.67
CA GLN A 556 25.49 -2.70 -25.80
C GLN A 556 25.02 -3.84 -24.87
N ILE A 557 23.71 -4.09 -24.88
CA ILE A 557 23.06 -5.23 -24.21
C ILE A 557 22.52 -6.21 -25.26
N THR A 558 22.33 -7.47 -24.87
CA THR A 558 21.78 -8.50 -25.77
C THR A 558 20.29 -8.25 -26.06
N LYS A 559 19.74 -8.97 -27.05
CA LYS A 559 18.33 -8.85 -27.43
C LYS A 559 17.40 -9.39 -26.34
N GLU A 560 17.85 -10.37 -25.57
CA GLU A 560 17.09 -10.97 -24.46
C GLU A 560 17.10 -10.06 -23.23
N GLN A 561 18.17 -9.28 -23.05
CA GLN A 561 18.29 -8.27 -21.99
C GLN A 561 17.49 -7.00 -22.26
N ALA A 562 17.25 -6.68 -23.53
CA ALA A 562 16.50 -5.52 -24.00
C ALA A 562 15.00 -5.83 -24.15
#